data_AF-A0A841HVX0-F1
#
_entry.id   AF-A0A841HVX0-F1
#
_cell.length_a   1.000
_cell.length_b   1.000
_cell.length_c   1.000
_cell.angle_alpha   90.00
_cell.angle_beta   90.00
_cell.angle_gamma   90.00
#
_symmetry.space_group_name_H-M   'P 1'
#
loop_
_entity.id
_entity.type
_entity.pdbx_description
1 polymer ?
#
loop_
_entity_poly.entity_id
_entity_poly.type
_entity_poly.pdbx_seq_one_letter_code
_entity_poly.pdbx_strand_id
1 'polypeptide(L)'
;MPKPPRNRSSRKPSPGKAASSPARPGKGAAKSPVGRGRSQDLSDSSATRPSSARLSSARPKGSRPQGGRSVTGPKAPDPSTVFKDRDGAAHVFPDSALKRLAAALLSERGKRWRYRAFGFPLFTQSGREQEWHFDFYVYDANEALIRLIAVVPRETPQLWDRLGLFKRQYPMYSYEIWTSERLAELYKPRNQLGF
;
A
#
# COMPACT_ATOMS: atom_id res chain seq x y z
N MET A 1 32.43 52.23 -25.58
CA MET A 1 32.42 51.24 -24.47
C MET A 1 32.39 51.96 -23.13
N PRO A 2 31.33 51.83 -22.33
CA PRO A 2 31.30 52.25 -20.92
C PRO A 2 31.47 51.06 -19.96
N LYS A 3 32.32 51.20 -18.94
CA LYS A 3 32.46 50.23 -17.84
C LYS A 3 31.33 50.45 -16.81
N PRO A 4 30.66 49.40 -16.29
CA PRO A 4 29.80 49.53 -15.12
C PRO A 4 30.64 49.61 -13.83
N PRO A 5 30.29 50.47 -12.85
CA PRO A 5 30.98 50.52 -11.58
C PRO A 5 30.58 49.37 -10.64
N ARG A 6 31.57 48.74 -10.01
CA ARG A 6 31.36 48.01 -8.74
C ARG A 6 30.96 49.03 -7.68
N ASN A 7 29.89 48.78 -6.93
CA ASN A 7 29.79 49.31 -5.56
C ASN A 7 29.38 48.22 -4.58
N ARG A 8 29.83 48.40 -3.33
CA ARG A 8 29.88 47.41 -2.26
C ARG A 8 29.03 47.90 -1.09
N SER A 9 28.81 46.99 -0.13
CA SER A 9 28.52 47.27 1.29
C SER A 9 27.05 47.30 1.72
N SER A 10 26.71 46.21 2.42
CA SER A 10 26.14 46.18 3.77
C SER A 10 24.75 46.77 4.04
N ARG A 11 23.86 45.88 4.55
CA ARG A 11 23.35 45.97 5.94
C ARG A 11 22.73 44.63 6.37
N LYS A 12 23.30 44.01 7.42
CA LYS A 12 22.55 43.10 8.31
C LYS A 12 21.77 43.95 9.32
N PRO A 13 20.57 43.51 9.73
CA PRO A 13 20.16 43.62 11.12
C PRO A 13 20.24 42.27 11.86
N SER A 14 20.34 42.34 13.19
CA SER A 14 20.64 41.24 14.12
C SER A 14 19.35 40.65 14.74
N PRO A 15 19.41 39.53 15.51
CA PRO A 15 18.21 38.80 15.93
C PRO A 15 17.55 39.37 17.21
N GLY A 16 16.21 39.32 17.27
CA GLY A 16 15.41 39.59 18.47
C GLY A 16 15.29 38.35 19.38
N LYS A 17 15.17 38.56 20.70
CA LYS A 17 15.37 37.52 21.73
C LYS A 17 14.42 37.72 22.92
N ALA A 18 13.87 36.61 23.45
CA ALA A 18 13.08 36.51 24.70
C ALA A 18 11.69 37.23 24.68
N ALA A 19 10.67 36.90 25.48
CA ALA A 19 10.44 35.86 26.51
C ALA A 19 8.92 35.45 26.45
N SER A 20 8.26 34.66 27.31
CA SER A 20 8.53 34.05 28.64
C SER A 20 7.78 32.71 28.79
N SER A 21 7.99 31.97 29.89
CA SER A 21 7.08 30.90 30.37
C SER A 21 6.14 31.40 31.48
N PRO A 22 5.12 30.62 31.84
CA PRO A 22 5.10 30.08 33.21
C PRO A 22 4.71 28.59 33.32
N ALA A 23 5.12 27.95 34.42
CA ALA A 23 4.65 26.62 34.85
C ALA A 23 3.27 26.75 35.56
N ARG A 24 2.51 25.71 35.95
CA ARG A 24 2.80 24.55 36.86
C ARG A 24 1.50 23.68 36.99
N PRO A 25 1.21 22.84 38.03
CA PRO A 25 1.46 21.39 38.12
C PRO A 25 0.23 20.44 38.38
N GLY A 26 0.46 19.12 38.36
CA GLY A 26 -0.40 18.06 38.97
C GLY A 26 -0.12 16.70 38.31
N LYS A 27 0.40 15.61 38.90
CA LYS A 27 0.48 15.01 40.26
C LYS A 27 -0.66 14.00 40.57
N GLY A 28 -0.32 12.70 40.52
CA GLY A 28 -1.19 11.54 40.79
C GLY A 28 -0.82 10.38 39.84
N ALA A 29 0.04 9.40 40.14
CA ALA A 29 0.25 8.54 41.32
C ALA A 29 -0.70 7.32 41.42
N ALA A 30 -0.29 6.23 40.74
CA ALA A 30 -0.45 4.81 41.06
C ALA A 30 -1.81 4.22 41.52
N LYS A 31 -2.21 3.08 40.90
CA LYS A 31 -2.09 1.73 41.50
C LYS A 31 -2.65 0.62 40.59
N SER A 32 -1.89 -0.45 40.44
CA SER A 32 -2.40 -1.78 40.07
C SER A 32 -2.96 -2.49 41.31
N PRO A 33 -3.90 -3.43 41.15
CA PRO A 33 -4.04 -4.56 42.07
C PRO A 33 -3.73 -5.90 41.37
N VAL A 34 -2.82 -6.66 41.98
CA VAL A 34 -2.68 -8.10 41.77
C VAL A 34 -3.79 -8.81 42.55
N GLY A 35 -4.51 -9.74 41.90
CA GLY A 35 -5.40 -10.70 42.57
C GLY A 35 -4.88 -12.13 42.37
N ARG A 36 -4.55 -12.83 43.46
CA ARG A 36 -4.17 -14.26 43.49
C ARG A 36 -5.19 -15.07 44.28
N GLY A 37 -5.45 -16.29 43.84
CA GLY A 37 -6.22 -17.36 44.51
C GLY A 37 -6.76 -18.30 43.42
N ARG A 38 -6.36 -19.56 43.22
CA ARG A 38 -5.81 -20.69 44.04
C ARG A 38 -6.89 -21.58 44.67
N SER A 39 -6.83 -22.87 44.33
CA SER A 39 -7.54 -24.04 44.89
C SER A 39 -9.05 -24.14 44.59
N GLN A 40 -9.69 -25.32 44.53
CA GLN A 40 -9.26 -26.74 44.36
C GLN A 40 -10.52 -27.58 43.99
N ASP A 41 -10.33 -28.71 43.29
CA ASP A 41 -11.01 -30.03 43.39
C ASP A 41 -10.93 -30.76 42.02
N LEU A 42 -10.50 -32.02 41.88
CA LEU A 42 -10.70 -33.29 42.61
C LEU A 42 -11.98 -34.06 42.21
N SER A 43 -11.82 -34.90 41.19
CA SER A 43 -12.55 -36.16 40.96
C SER A 43 -11.72 -36.93 39.91
N ASP A 44 -10.77 -37.76 40.32
CA ASP A 44 -10.96 -39.14 40.79
C ASP A 44 -11.67 -40.05 39.77
N SER A 45 -10.88 -40.96 39.19
CA SER A 45 -11.29 -42.33 38.84
C SER A 45 -10.06 -43.11 38.36
N SER A 46 -9.49 -43.89 39.28
CA SER A 46 -8.50 -44.93 38.98
C SER A 46 -9.13 -46.08 38.17
N ALA A 47 -8.36 -46.70 37.27
CA ALA A 47 -8.20 -48.17 37.16
C ALA A 47 -7.55 -48.66 35.85
N THR A 48 -6.45 -49.40 35.98
CA THR A 48 -6.12 -50.70 35.33
C THR A 48 -7.05 -51.26 34.23
N ARG A 49 -6.61 -51.96 33.15
CA ARG A 49 -5.31 -52.54 32.71
C ARG A 49 -5.44 -53.00 31.21
N PRO A 50 -4.45 -53.65 30.55
CA PRO A 50 -4.38 -53.72 29.08
C PRO A 50 -5.13 -54.89 28.42
N SER A 51 -5.30 -54.84 27.09
CA SER A 51 -5.52 -56.04 26.26
C SER A 51 -5.22 -55.86 24.77
N SER A 52 -4.42 -56.80 24.26
CA SER A 52 -4.58 -57.54 22.98
C SER A 52 -4.63 -56.80 21.63
N ALA A 53 -3.74 -57.24 20.73
CA ALA A 53 -3.68 -56.81 19.33
C ALA A 53 -4.78 -57.45 18.46
N ARG A 54 -5.26 -56.72 17.45
CA ARG A 54 -5.78 -57.28 16.20
C ARG A 54 -5.39 -56.42 15.01
N LEU A 55 -4.92 -57.06 13.93
CA LEU A 55 -4.69 -56.42 12.65
C LEU A 55 -6.04 -56.07 12.00
N SER A 56 -6.10 -54.95 11.29
CA SER A 56 -6.98 -54.81 10.13
C SER A 56 -6.37 -53.87 9.09
N SER A 57 -6.44 -54.29 7.83
CA SER A 57 -5.83 -53.58 6.70
C SER A 57 -6.69 -52.38 6.28
N ALA A 58 -6.06 -51.21 6.13
CA ALA A 58 -6.68 -50.03 5.52
C ALA A 58 -5.67 -49.30 4.61
N ARG A 59 -5.69 -49.71 3.35
CA ARG A 59 -5.08 -49.12 2.14
C ARG A 59 -4.80 -47.59 2.24
N PRO A 60 -3.62 -47.09 1.84
CA PRO A 60 -3.29 -45.67 1.97
C PRO A 60 -4.24 -44.81 1.12
N LYS A 61 -4.99 -43.91 1.77
CA LYS A 61 -5.65 -42.80 1.09
C LYS A 61 -4.58 -41.85 0.61
N GLY A 62 -4.25 -41.94 -0.68
CA GLY A 62 -3.33 -41.03 -1.33
C GLY A 62 -3.74 -39.59 -1.07
N SER A 63 -2.90 -38.85 -0.36
CA SER A 63 -2.97 -37.41 -0.25
C SER A 63 -2.78 -36.84 -1.65
N ARG A 64 -3.89 -36.58 -2.34
CA ARG A 64 -3.89 -35.77 -3.56
C ARG A 64 -3.20 -34.46 -3.16
N PRO A 65 -2.01 -34.12 -3.72
CA PRO A 65 -1.42 -32.84 -3.40
C PRO A 65 -2.44 -31.80 -3.82
N GLN A 66 -2.77 -30.87 -2.92
CA GLN A 66 -3.48 -29.68 -3.32
C GLN A 66 -2.53 -28.97 -4.30
N GLY A 67 -2.78 -29.16 -5.60
CA GLY A 67 -2.06 -28.48 -6.64
C GLY A 67 -2.21 -27.00 -6.33
N GLY A 68 -1.13 -26.37 -5.86
CA GLY A 68 -1.13 -24.95 -5.56
C GLY A 68 -1.69 -24.26 -6.78
N ARG A 69 -2.79 -23.51 -6.60
CA ARG A 69 -3.41 -22.76 -7.68
C ARG A 69 -2.33 -21.86 -8.24
N SER A 70 -1.70 -22.29 -9.34
CA SER A 70 -0.89 -21.42 -10.16
C SER A 70 -1.88 -20.38 -10.65
N VAL A 71 -1.88 -19.23 -9.98
CA VAL A 71 -2.61 -18.05 -10.43
C VAL A 71 -1.86 -17.62 -11.67
N THR A 72 -2.18 -18.28 -12.78
CA THR A 72 -1.72 -17.94 -14.12
C THR A 72 -2.32 -16.58 -14.41
N GLY A 73 -1.61 -15.54 -13.97
CA GLY A 73 -2.03 -14.17 -14.09
C GLY A 73 -2.28 -13.83 -15.57
N PRO A 74 -3.08 -12.78 -15.84
CA PRO A 74 -3.26 -12.29 -17.20
C PRO A 74 -1.88 -12.12 -17.86
N LYS A 75 -1.71 -12.68 -19.06
CA LYS A 75 -0.44 -12.66 -19.78
C LYS A 75 -0.03 -11.21 -19.98
N ALA A 76 1.07 -10.81 -19.34
CA ALA A 76 1.55 -9.44 -19.44
C ALA A 76 1.90 -9.10 -20.91
N PRO A 77 1.57 -7.88 -21.39
CA PRO A 77 2.03 -7.39 -22.68
C PRO A 77 3.56 -7.46 -22.80
N ASP A 78 4.09 -7.45 -24.01
CA ASP A 78 5.53 -7.49 -24.26
C ASP A 78 6.27 -6.31 -23.58
N PRO A 79 7.49 -6.47 -23.04
CA PRO A 79 8.27 -5.37 -22.47
C PRO A 79 8.49 -4.18 -23.42
N SER A 80 8.49 -4.39 -24.74
CA SER A 80 8.59 -3.33 -25.75
C SER A 80 7.26 -2.66 -26.13
N THR A 81 6.13 -3.11 -25.56
CA THR A 81 4.80 -2.55 -25.86
C THR A 81 4.74 -1.06 -25.53
N VAL A 82 4.43 -0.25 -26.53
CA VAL A 82 4.24 1.19 -26.38
C VAL A 82 2.78 1.48 -26.02
N PHE A 83 2.57 2.08 -24.86
CA PHE A 83 1.28 2.60 -24.42
C PHE A 83 1.22 4.09 -24.66
N LYS A 84 0.04 4.60 -25.06
CA LYS A 84 -0.18 6.04 -25.23
C LYS A 84 -0.96 6.59 -24.04
N ASP A 85 -0.39 7.63 -23.45
CA ASP A 85 -1.02 8.49 -22.46
C ASP A 85 -2.23 9.24 -23.08
N ARG A 86 -3.11 9.78 -22.23
CA ARG A 86 -4.13 10.79 -22.59
C ARG A 86 -3.55 11.88 -23.51
N ASP A 87 -2.35 12.35 -23.23
CA ASP A 87 -1.73 13.45 -23.98
C ASP A 87 -0.97 12.98 -25.24
N GLY A 88 -1.07 11.70 -25.60
CA GLY A 88 -0.36 11.10 -26.72
C GLY A 88 1.09 10.72 -26.43
N ALA A 89 1.60 11.01 -25.23
CA ALA A 89 2.94 10.61 -24.81
C ALA A 89 3.11 9.08 -24.83
N ALA A 90 4.23 8.63 -25.37
CA ALA A 90 4.56 7.22 -25.51
C ALA A 90 5.29 6.71 -24.25
N HIS A 91 4.75 5.69 -23.59
CA HIS A 91 5.34 5.06 -22.41
C HIS A 91 5.57 3.56 -22.63
N VAL A 92 6.72 3.09 -22.13
CA VAL A 92 7.12 1.68 -22.14
C VAL A 92 7.50 1.31 -20.71
N PHE A 93 7.16 0.10 -20.28
CA PHE A 93 7.39 -0.37 -18.90
C PHE A 93 8.17 -1.70 -18.91
N PRO A 94 9.45 -1.70 -19.29
CA PRO A 94 10.23 -2.93 -19.43
C PRO A 94 10.31 -3.69 -18.10
N ASP A 95 10.65 -2.98 -17.01
CA ASP A 95 10.95 -3.56 -15.70
C ASP A 95 9.71 -4.05 -14.92
N SER A 96 8.50 -3.69 -15.36
CA SER A 96 7.29 -3.97 -14.59
C SER A 96 6.15 -4.50 -15.46
N ALA A 97 6.01 -5.82 -15.46
CA ALA A 97 4.86 -6.52 -16.05
C ALA A 97 3.51 -6.04 -15.50
N LEU A 98 3.44 -5.66 -14.21
CA LEU A 98 2.22 -5.13 -13.59
C LEU A 98 1.85 -3.75 -14.14
N LYS A 99 2.82 -2.88 -14.43
CA LYS A 99 2.55 -1.59 -15.08
C LYS A 99 2.10 -1.76 -16.53
N ARG A 100 2.67 -2.72 -17.26
CA ARG A 100 2.19 -3.10 -18.61
C ARG A 100 0.74 -3.57 -18.58
N LEU A 101 0.40 -4.45 -17.64
CA LEU A 101 -0.98 -4.91 -17.43
C LEU A 101 -1.92 -3.78 -17.02
N ALA A 102 -1.51 -2.89 -16.11
CA ALA A 102 -2.32 -1.74 -15.71
C ALA A 102 -2.57 -0.77 -16.88
N ALA A 103 -1.53 -0.44 -17.66
CA ALA A 103 -1.64 0.43 -18.83
C ALA A 103 -2.50 -0.19 -19.94
N ALA A 104 -2.33 -1.50 -20.21
CA ALA A 104 -3.17 -2.24 -21.14
C ALA A 104 -4.64 -2.22 -20.69
N LEU A 105 -4.94 -2.59 -19.44
CA LEU A 105 -6.30 -2.60 -18.89
C LEU A 105 -6.98 -1.23 -18.94
N LEU A 106 -6.25 -0.16 -18.63
CA LEU A 106 -6.79 1.21 -18.72
C LEU A 106 -7.06 1.62 -20.17
N SER A 107 -6.19 1.23 -21.11
CA SER A 107 -6.33 1.52 -22.54
C SER A 107 -7.45 0.71 -23.20
N GLU A 108 -7.52 -0.60 -22.94
CA GLU A 108 -8.60 -1.50 -23.37
C GLU A 108 -9.99 -1.01 -22.90
N ARG A 109 -10.06 -0.44 -21.68
CA ARG A 109 -11.29 0.13 -21.11
C ARG A 109 -11.57 1.58 -21.53
N GLY A 110 -10.82 2.12 -22.49
CA GLY A 110 -10.99 3.48 -23.01
C GLY A 110 -10.85 4.57 -21.95
N LYS A 111 -10.07 4.35 -20.89
CA LYS A 111 -9.87 5.35 -19.83
C LYS A 111 -8.76 6.32 -20.24
N ARG A 112 -8.97 7.62 -20.02
CA ARG A 112 -7.94 8.65 -20.19
C ARG A 112 -7.05 8.60 -18.96
N TRP A 113 -5.78 8.20 -19.10
CA TRP A 113 -4.84 8.11 -17.99
C TRP A 113 -3.54 8.85 -18.30
N ARG A 114 -2.90 9.42 -17.27
CA ARG A 114 -1.53 9.92 -17.33
C ARG A 114 -0.57 9.08 -16.50
N TYR A 115 0.64 8.82 -16.99
CA TYR A 115 1.69 8.19 -16.18
C TYR A 115 2.44 9.24 -15.33
N ARG A 116 2.40 9.09 -14.00
CA ARG A 116 3.12 9.95 -13.04
C ARG A 116 2.99 11.46 -13.27
N ALA A 117 1.75 11.95 -13.45
CA ALA A 117 1.49 13.34 -13.84
C ALA A 117 2.05 14.40 -12.87
N PHE A 118 2.05 14.14 -11.56
CA PHE A 118 2.62 15.03 -10.53
C PHE A 118 2.84 14.30 -9.20
N GLY A 119 3.89 14.67 -8.47
CA GLY A 119 4.16 14.17 -7.12
C GLY A 119 3.24 14.77 -6.05
N PHE A 120 3.07 14.05 -4.94
CA PHE A 120 2.42 14.53 -3.72
C PHE A 120 3.43 14.65 -2.58
N PRO A 121 3.72 15.85 -2.06
CA PRO A 121 4.58 15.99 -0.89
C PRO A 121 3.83 15.52 0.37
N LEU A 122 4.32 14.44 0.99
CA LEU A 122 3.79 13.93 2.25
C LEU A 122 4.65 14.42 3.42
N PHE A 123 4.03 15.10 4.37
CA PHE A 123 4.68 15.47 5.62
C PHE A 123 4.49 14.37 6.68
N THR A 124 5.60 13.87 7.23
CA THR A 124 5.57 12.98 8.41
C THR A 124 5.25 13.76 9.68
N GLN A 125 4.91 13.08 10.78
CA GLN A 125 4.74 13.74 12.09
C GLN A 125 6.01 14.43 12.59
N SER A 126 7.19 13.96 12.15
CA SER A 126 8.49 14.57 12.42
C SER A 126 8.83 15.77 11.52
N GLY A 127 7.90 16.23 10.68
CA GLY A 127 8.12 17.36 9.77
C GLY A 127 9.02 17.05 8.57
N ARG A 128 9.37 15.78 8.32
CA ARG A 128 10.13 15.39 7.13
C ARG A 128 9.19 15.26 5.94
N GLU A 129 9.52 15.93 4.86
CA GLU A 129 8.86 15.81 3.58
C GLU A 129 9.32 14.53 2.84
N GLN A 130 8.37 13.83 2.22
CA GLN A 130 8.61 12.73 1.29
C GLN A 130 7.70 12.90 0.08
N GLU A 131 8.26 13.12 -1.09
CA GLU A 131 7.49 13.15 -2.32
C GLU A 131 7.03 11.72 -2.70
N TRP A 132 5.74 11.55 -2.94
CA TRP A 132 5.15 10.29 -3.37
C TRP A 132 4.36 10.44 -4.67
N HIS A 133 4.70 9.60 -5.65
CA HIS A 133 4.00 9.50 -6.92
C HIS A 133 3.10 8.25 -6.94
N PHE A 134 1.86 8.41 -7.40
CA PHE A 134 1.08 7.29 -7.93
C PHE A 134 1.60 6.93 -9.33
N ASP A 135 1.27 5.77 -9.87
CA ASP A 135 1.75 5.39 -11.21
C ASP A 135 0.80 5.89 -12.30
N PHE A 136 -0.52 5.74 -12.13
CA PHE A 136 -1.52 6.20 -13.11
C PHE A 136 -2.52 7.19 -12.51
N TYR A 137 -2.81 8.24 -13.26
CA TYR A 137 -3.71 9.34 -12.92
C TYR A 137 -4.86 9.28 -13.92
N VAL A 138 -6.04 8.81 -13.49
CA VAL A 138 -7.19 8.56 -14.38
C VAL A 138 -8.11 9.77 -14.39
N TYR A 139 -8.43 10.23 -15.59
CA TYR A 139 -9.28 11.38 -15.88
C TYR A 139 -10.60 10.95 -16.50
N ASP A 140 -11.62 11.78 -16.30
CA ASP A 140 -12.90 11.66 -16.99
C ASP A 140 -12.90 12.36 -18.36
N ALA A 141 -14.01 12.28 -19.09
CA ALA A 141 -14.26 13.04 -20.31
C ALA A 141 -14.04 14.55 -20.09
N ASN A 142 -14.53 15.09 -18.98
CA ASN A 142 -14.41 16.51 -18.58
C ASN A 142 -13.03 16.89 -18.02
N GLU A 143 -12.01 16.07 -18.22
CA GLU A 143 -10.61 16.33 -17.84
C GLU A 143 -10.34 16.43 -16.32
N ALA A 144 -11.37 16.22 -15.49
CA ALA A 144 -11.24 16.10 -14.04
C ALA A 144 -10.52 14.80 -13.65
N LEU A 145 -9.61 14.88 -12.67
CA LEU A 145 -8.92 13.72 -12.10
C LEU A 145 -9.89 12.95 -11.20
N ILE A 146 -10.28 11.74 -11.61
CA ILE A 146 -11.23 10.90 -10.87
C ILE A 146 -10.58 9.84 -9.99
N ARG A 147 -9.34 9.43 -10.29
CA ARG A 147 -8.69 8.34 -9.56
C ARG A 147 -7.17 8.34 -9.69
N LEU A 148 -6.50 8.08 -8.58
CA LEU A 148 -5.06 7.80 -8.50
C LEU A 148 -4.83 6.31 -8.33
N ILE A 149 -3.87 5.71 -9.03
CA ILE A 149 -3.60 4.27 -8.98
C ILE A 149 -2.12 4.03 -8.67
N ALA A 150 -1.85 3.34 -7.56
CA ALA A 150 -0.51 2.85 -7.23
C ALA A 150 -0.41 1.37 -7.65
N VAL A 151 0.57 1.02 -8.48
CA VAL A 151 0.75 -0.36 -8.97
C VAL A 151 1.91 -1.00 -8.22
N VAL A 152 1.59 -1.98 -7.36
CA VAL A 152 2.55 -2.63 -6.45
C VAL A 152 2.45 -4.14 -6.56
N PRO A 153 3.55 -4.91 -6.37
CA PRO A 153 3.49 -6.36 -6.45
C PRO A 153 2.67 -6.97 -5.30
N ARG A 154 2.82 -6.39 -4.10
CA ARG A 154 2.09 -6.71 -2.87
C ARG A 154 1.95 -5.44 -2.04
N GLU A 155 0.97 -5.43 -1.16
CA GLU A 155 0.84 -4.39 -0.15
C GLU A 155 1.92 -4.56 0.93
N THR A 156 2.48 -3.46 1.41
CA THR A 156 3.47 -3.44 2.49
C THR A 156 3.10 -2.42 3.56
N PRO A 157 3.54 -2.58 4.83
CA PRO A 157 3.26 -1.60 5.87
C PRO A 157 3.69 -0.18 5.49
N GLN A 158 4.85 -0.03 4.83
CA GLN A 158 5.36 1.28 4.41
C GLN A 158 4.50 1.95 3.32
N LEU A 159 3.82 1.15 2.48
CA LEU A 159 2.82 1.66 1.54
C LEU A 159 1.58 2.15 2.30
N TRP A 160 1.11 1.38 3.29
CA TRP A 160 -0.02 1.75 4.14
C TRP A 160 0.24 2.99 5.00
N ASP A 161 1.46 3.18 5.50
CA ASP A 161 1.88 4.40 6.21
C ASP A 161 1.77 5.63 5.29
N ARG A 162 2.27 5.52 4.04
CA ARG A 162 2.20 6.59 3.03
C ARG A 162 0.76 6.87 2.61
N LEU A 163 -0.06 5.83 2.40
CA LEU A 163 -1.49 5.93 2.14
C LEU A 163 -2.24 6.64 3.27
N GLY A 164 -1.93 6.32 4.53
CA GLY A 164 -2.51 6.96 5.69
C GLY A 164 -2.16 8.46 5.77
N LEU A 165 -0.89 8.81 5.54
CA LEU A 165 -0.46 10.20 5.46
C LEU A 165 -1.12 10.95 4.30
N PHE A 166 -1.20 10.33 3.12
CA PHE A 166 -1.85 10.88 1.94
C PHE A 166 -3.35 11.11 2.15
N LYS A 167 -4.09 10.10 2.64
CA LYS A 167 -5.53 10.21 2.93
C LYS A 167 -5.84 11.33 3.92
N ARG A 168 -4.93 11.59 4.88
CA ARG A 168 -5.07 12.68 5.86
C ARG A 168 -4.77 14.06 5.27
N GLN A 169 -3.80 14.18 4.36
CA GLN A 169 -3.35 15.45 3.78
C GLN A 169 -4.12 15.85 2.52
N TYR A 170 -4.59 14.85 1.77
CA TYR A 170 -5.24 15.00 0.47
C TYR A 170 -6.57 14.22 0.37
N PRO A 171 -7.53 14.42 1.31
CA PRO A 171 -8.77 13.65 1.37
C PRO A 171 -9.67 13.80 0.14
N MET A 172 -9.44 14.83 -0.70
CA MET A 172 -10.22 15.11 -1.90
C MET A 172 -9.95 14.14 -3.06
N TYR A 173 -8.82 13.43 -3.08
CA TYR A 173 -8.48 12.52 -4.17
C TYR A 173 -8.86 11.07 -3.84
N SER A 174 -9.64 10.45 -4.73
CA SER A 174 -9.87 9.02 -4.70
C SER A 174 -8.62 8.27 -5.16
N TYR A 175 -8.21 7.24 -4.43
CA TYR A 175 -7.07 6.39 -4.76
C TYR A 175 -7.45 4.90 -4.81
N GLU A 176 -6.71 4.11 -5.57
CA GLU A 176 -6.73 2.65 -5.57
C GLU A 176 -5.31 2.07 -5.52
N ILE A 177 -5.20 0.88 -4.92
CA ILE A 177 -4.01 0.05 -4.95
C ILE A 177 -4.29 -1.09 -5.92
N TRP A 178 -3.46 -1.24 -6.94
CA TRP A 178 -3.55 -2.33 -7.90
C TRP A 178 -2.41 -3.31 -7.62
N THR A 179 -2.72 -4.34 -6.83
CA THR A 179 -1.84 -5.49 -6.59
C THR A 179 -1.82 -6.44 -7.78
N SER A 180 -0.88 -7.38 -7.79
CA SER A 180 -0.85 -8.50 -8.73
C SER A 180 -2.17 -9.30 -8.73
N GLU A 181 -2.69 -9.62 -7.54
CA GLU A 181 -3.97 -10.28 -7.33
C GLU A 181 -5.14 -9.44 -7.85
N ARG A 182 -5.19 -8.15 -7.50
CA ARG A 182 -6.26 -7.24 -7.93
C ARG A 182 -6.29 -7.01 -9.43
N LEU A 183 -5.13 -6.92 -10.08
CA LEU A 183 -5.02 -6.90 -11.54
C LEU A 183 -5.54 -8.20 -12.16
N ALA A 184 -5.19 -9.36 -11.58
CA ALA A 184 -5.70 -10.65 -12.05
C ALA A 184 -7.23 -10.79 -11.87
N GLU A 185 -7.83 -10.17 -10.85
CA GLU A 185 -9.29 -10.06 -10.73
C GLU A 185 -9.91 -9.14 -11.79
N LEU A 186 -9.34 -7.95 -11.98
CA LEU A 186 -9.85 -6.95 -12.92
C LEU A 186 -9.78 -7.43 -14.38
N TYR A 187 -8.83 -8.30 -14.71
CA TYR A 187 -8.71 -8.94 -16.02
C TYR A 187 -9.68 -10.11 -16.26
N LYS A 188 -10.37 -10.62 -15.23
CA LYS A 188 -11.37 -11.68 -15.46
C LYS A 188 -12.54 -11.12 -16.27
N PRO A 189 -12.97 -11.80 -17.35
CA PRO A 189 -14.18 -11.40 -18.06
C PRO A 189 -15.37 -11.49 -17.09
N ARG A 190 -16.14 -10.39 -17.00
CA ARG A 190 -17.19 -10.19 -15.99
C ARG A 190 -18.40 -11.12 -16.11
N ASN A 191 -18.35 -12.08 -17.05
CA ASN A 191 -19.44 -12.98 -17.44
C ASN A 191 -19.29 -14.41 -16.91
N GLN A 192 -18.25 -14.75 -16.13
CA GLN A 192 -18.16 -16.05 -15.45
C GLN A 192 -18.78 -16.00 -14.04
N LEU A 193 -20.08 -15.71 -13.99
CA LEU A 193 -20.94 -16.16 -12.89
C LEU A 193 -21.32 -17.61 -13.20
N GLY A 194 -20.78 -18.55 -12.43
CA GLY A 194 -21.24 -19.94 -12.49
C GLY A 194 -22.64 -20.03 -11.87
N PHE A 195 -23.61 -20.33 -12.70
CA PHE A 195 -24.91 -20.89 -12.33
C PHE A 195 -24.87 -22.40 -12.55
#